data_AF-A0A9N8D455-F1
#
_entry.id   AF-A0A9N8D455-F1
#
_cell.length_a   1.000
_cell.length_b   1.000
_cell.length_c   1.000
_cell.angle_alpha   90.00
_cell.angle_beta   90.00
_cell.angle_gamma   90.00
#
_symmetry.space_group_name_H-M   'P 1'
#
loop_
_entity.id
_entity.type
_entity.pdbx_description
1 polymer ?
#
loop_
_entity_poly.entity_id
_entity_poly.type
_entity_poly.pdbx_seq_one_letter_code
_entity_poly.pdbx_strand_id
1 'polypeptide(L)'
;MIDQMGKVQGEAFLQYLHRPDESHLQNAAQVLLIWQIVIVDGSEQNLLQWHRLLQKSRLAAPITDAQVRLALGFLREMEPDMQELNAFQMRYNAFFQPEDGVHWLH
;
A
#
# COMPACT_ATOMS: atom_id res chain seq x y z
N MET A 1 -6.44 -5.30 9.55
CA MET A 1 -5.34 -4.33 9.57
C MET A 1 -5.22 -3.60 10.90
N ILE A 2 -6.18 -2.74 11.30
CA ILE A 2 -6.04 -1.88 12.51
C ILE A 2 -5.76 -2.67 13.78
N ASP A 3 -6.45 -3.79 14.01
CA ASP A 3 -6.23 -4.63 15.19
C ASP A 3 -4.81 -5.23 15.24
N GLN A 4 -4.16 -5.41 14.08
CA GLN A 4 -2.80 -5.93 13.96
C GLN A 4 -1.73 -4.85 14.10
N MET A 5 -2.09 -3.57 13.94
CA MET A 5 -1.16 -2.44 14.17
C MET A 5 -0.89 -2.22 15.67
N GLY A 6 -1.70 -2.80 16.55
CA GLY A 6 -1.68 -2.50 17.97
C GLY A 6 -2.33 -1.16 18.30
N LYS A 7 -2.67 -0.95 19.58
CA LYS A 7 -3.54 0.16 20.02
C LYS A 7 -3.01 1.55 19.61
N VAL A 8 -1.72 1.81 19.87
CA VAL A 8 -1.12 3.14 19.64
C VAL A 8 -1.00 3.46 18.16
N GLN A 9 -0.50 2.52 17.34
CA GLN A 9 -0.33 2.77 15.91
C GLN A 9 -1.66 2.74 15.16
N GLY A 10 -2.60 1.88 15.58
CA GLY A 10 -3.96 1.88 15.04
C GLY A 10 -4.67 3.21 15.26
N GLU A 11 -4.57 3.78 16.47
CA GLU A 11 -5.12 5.12 16.74
C GLU A 11 -4.42 6.20 15.91
N ALA A 12 -3.09 6.17 15.81
CA ALA A 12 -2.33 7.11 14.98
C ALA A 12 -2.74 7.02 13.49
N PHE A 13 -2.97 5.81 12.97
CA PHE A 13 -3.42 5.60 11.59
C PHE A 13 -4.83 6.16 11.37
N LEU A 14 -5.75 5.97 12.31
CA LEU A 14 -7.09 6.56 12.24
C LEU A 14 -7.03 8.09 12.30
N GLN A 15 -6.20 8.66 13.18
CA GLN A 15 -5.99 10.11 13.24
C GLN A 15 -5.37 10.65 11.93
N TYR A 16 -4.45 9.89 11.33
CA TYR A 16 -3.85 10.23 10.03
C TYR A 16 -4.91 10.30 8.93
N LEU A 17 -5.86 9.36 8.89
CA LEU A 17 -6.97 9.32 7.94
C LEU A 17 -7.95 10.49 8.07
N HIS A 18 -8.16 11.02 9.27
CA HIS A 18 -9.10 12.13 9.51
C HIS A 18 -8.59 13.49 9.04
N ARG A 19 -7.33 13.59 8.58
CA ARG A 19 -6.79 14.86 8.09
C ARG A 19 -7.41 15.22 6.74
N PRO A 20 -7.78 16.49 6.51
CA PRO A 20 -8.59 16.92 5.36
C PRO A 20 -7.85 16.98 4.01
N ASP A 21 -6.71 16.29 3.87
CA ASP A 21 -5.88 16.30 2.66
C ASP A 21 -6.00 14.96 1.92
N GLU A 22 -6.32 15.03 0.62
CA GLU A 22 -6.43 13.88 -0.29
C GLU A 22 -5.13 13.05 -0.32
N SER A 23 -3.98 13.67 -0.07
CA SER A 23 -2.69 12.97 -0.01
C SER A 23 -2.65 11.92 1.12
N HIS A 24 -3.35 12.16 2.24
CA HIS A 24 -3.42 11.22 3.35
C HIS A 24 -4.25 9.99 3.01
N LEU A 25 -5.35 10.16 2.28
CA LEU A 25 -6.18 9.04 1.82
C LEU A 25 -5.39 8.15 0.86
N GLN A 26 -4.65 8.74 -0.08
CA GLN A 26 -3.80 8.00 -1.01
C GLN A 26 -2.70 7.24 -0.27
N ASN A 27 -2.01 7.88 0.67
CA ASN A 27 -0.97 7.22 1.48
C ASN A 27 -1.53 6.06 2.29
N ALA A 28 -2.70 6.24 2.92
CA ALA A 28 -3.35 5.19 3.70
C ALA A 28 -3.79 4.01 2.81
N ALA A 29 -4.25 4.28 1.59
CA ALA A 29 -4.56 3.23 0.62
C ALA A 29 -3.33 2.42 0.22
N GLN A 30 -2.16 3.06 0.04
CA GLN A 30 -0.91 2.35 -0.23
C GLN A 30 -0.41 1.55 0.97
N VAL A 31 -0.55 2.06 2.20
CA VAL A 31 -0.25 1.29 3.42
C VAL A 31 -1.16 0.05 3.53
N LEU A 32 -2.45 0.20 3.22
CA LEU A 32 -3.40 -0.91 3.19
C LEU A 32 -3.01 -1.97 2.14
N LEU A 33 -2.61 -1.54 0.94
CA LEU A 33 -2.13 -2.43 -0.10
C LEU A 33 -0.87 -3.19 0.34
N ILE A 34 0.12 -2.50 0.91
CA ILE A 34 1.35 -3.12 1.42
C ILE A 34 1.01 -4.16 2.48
N TRP A 35 0.18 -3.82 3.47
CA TRP A 35 -0.27 -4.75 4.50
C TRP A 35 -0.92 -5.99 3.89
N GLN A 36 -1.84 -5.79 2.95
CA GLN A 36 -2.61 -6.88 2.38
C GLN A 36 -1.72 -7.86 1.58
N ILE A 37 -0.78 -7.35 0.78
CA ILE A 37 0.00 -8.22 -0.09
C ILE A 37 1.19 -8.81 0.64
N VAL A 38 1.92 -8.01 1.42
CA VAL A 38 3.14 -8.48 2.09
C VAL A 38 2.80 -9.35 3.29
N ILE A 39 1.74 -9.03 4.04
CA ILE A 39 1.49 -9.70 5.33
C ILE A 39 0.33 -10.70 5.28
N VAL A 40 -0.72 -10.42 4.50
CA VAL A 40 -1.92 -11.27 4.51
C VAL A 40 -1.89 -12.37 3.43
N ASP A 41 -1.38 -12.06 2.23
CA ASP A 41 -2.00 -12.38 0.92
C ASP A 41 -1.00 -12.16 -0.24
N GLY A 42 0.15 -12.82 -0.26
CA GLY A 42 1.21 -12.59 -1.27
C GLY A 42 0.94 -13.09 -2.69
N SER A 43 -0.21 -13.71 -2.97
CA SER A 43 -0.54 -14.27 -4.28
C SER A 43 -0.75 -13.18 -5.35
N GLU A 44 -0.40 -13.52 -6.58
CA GLU A 44 -0.63 -12.65 -7.74
C GLU A 44 -2.12 -12.35 -7.96
N GLN A 45 -2.99 -13.31 -7.69
CA GLN A 45 -4.44 -13.11 -7.80
C GLN A 45 -4.94 -12.04 -6.82
N ASN A 46 -4.50 -12.07 -5.57
CA ASN A 46 -4.85 -11.06 -4.57
C ASN A 46 -4.30 -9.68 -4.97
N LEU A 47 -3.05 -9.62 -5.46
CA LEU A 47 -2.44 -8.40 -5.98
C LEU A 47 -3.26 -7.77 -7.12
N LEU A 48 -3.65 -8.57 -8.13
CA LEU A 48 -4.45 -8.11 -9.27
C LEU A 48 -5.85 -7.66 -8.85
N GLN A 49 -6.44 -8.28 -7.84
CA GLN A 49 -7.75 -7.88 -7.31
C GLN A 49 -7.67 -6.54 -6.58
N TRP A 50 -6.68 -6.36 -5.70
CA TRP A 50 -6.49 -5.12 -4.96
C TRP A 50 -6.09 -3.95 -5.85
N HIS A 51 -5.23 -4.18 -6.84
CA HIS A 51 -4.91 -3.15 -7.82
C HIS A 51 -6.17 -2.68 -8.59
N ARG A 52 -7.01 -3.62 -9.06
CA ARG A 52 -8.29 -3.28 -9.71
C ARG A 52 -9.24 -2.51 -8.80
N LEU A 53 -9.28 -2.84 -7.51
CA LEU A 53 -10.08 -2.10 -6.53
C LEU A 53 -9.59 -0.66 -6.38
N LEU A 54 -8.28 -0.46 -6.26
CA LEU A 54 -7.66 0.87 -6.17
C LEU A 54 -7.84 1.67 -7.47
N GLN A 55 -7.80 1.04 -8.64
CA GLN A 55 -8.07 1.70 -9.92
C GLN A 55 -9.49 2.25 -9.96
N LYS A 56 -10.49 1.44 -9.57
CA LYS A 56 -11.90 1.86 -9.54
C LYS A 56 -12.14 3.04 -8.59
N SER A 57 -11.39 3.12 -7.50
CA SER A 57 -11.47 4.23 -6.54
C SER A 57 -10.56 5.40 -6.89
N ARG A 58 -9.83 5.36 -8.01
CA ARG A 58 -8.83 6.38 -8.42
C ARG A 58 -7.68 6.56 -7.41
N LEU A 59 -7.34 5.49 -6.69
CA LEU A 59 -6.26 5.44 -5.69
C LEU A 59 -5.08 4.57 -6.16
N ALA A 60 -5.17 3.90 -7.30
CA ALA A 60 -4.06 3.18 -7.90
C ALA A 60 -2.99 4.18 -8.35
N ALA A 61 -1.81 4.08 -7.76
CA ALA A 61 -0.65 4.92 -8.04
C ALA A 61 0.64 4.14 -7.76
N PRO A 62 1.78 4.57 -8.30
CA PRO A 62 3.07 4.02 -7.90
C PRO A 62 3.27 4.13 -6.37
N ILE A 63 3.86 3.10 -5.78
CA ILE A 63 4.25 3.11 -4.37
C ILE A 63 5.57 3.87 -4.24
N THR A 64 5.58 4.88 -3.36
CA THR A 64 6.75 5.73 -3.09
C THR A 64 7.53 5.25 -1.86
N ASP A 65 8.80 5.64 -1.74
CA ASP A 65 9.61 5.31 -0.55
C ASP A 65 9.02 5.92 0.73
N ALA A 66 8.34 7.07 0.61
CA ALA A 66 7.63 7.68 1.72
C ALA A 66 6.49 6.77 2.22
N GLN A 67 5.75 6.14 1.32
CA GLN A 67 4.68 5.19 1.67
C GLN A 67 5.24 3.89 2.26
N VAL A 68 6.39 3.42 1.79
CA VAL A 68 7.10 2.29 2.41
C VAL A 68 7.48 2.62 3.86
N ARG A 69 8.06 3.81 4.11
CA ARG A 69 8.38 4.26 5.47
C ARG A 69 7.14 4.45 6.35
N LEU A 70 6.04 4.95 5.79
CA LEU A 70 4.76 5.05 6.51
C LEU A 70 4.23 3.66 6.89
N ALA A 71 4.29 2.70 5.97
CA ALA A 71 3.89 1.32 6.25
C ALA A 71 4.74 0.70 7.36
N LEU A 72 6.07 0.86 7.31
CA LEU A 72 6.97 0.42 8.39
C LEU A 72 6.59 1.03 9.75
N GLY A 73 6.25 2.32 9.79
CA GLY A 73 5.85 3.01 11.02
C GLY A 73 4.55 2.46 11.61
N PHE A 74 3.50 2.37 10.79
CA PHE A 74 2.19 1.92 11.26
C PHE A 74 2.13 0.42 11.56
N LEU A 75 2.88 -0.39 10.82
CA LEU A 75 2.87 -1.85 10.92
C LEU A 75 3.98 -2.40 11.83
N ARG A 76 4.71 -1.54 12.56
CA ARG A 76 5.92 -1.93 13.32
C ARG A 76 5.72 -3.10 14.29
N GLU A 77 4.52 -3.25 14.89
CA GLU A 77 4.21 -4.32 15.85
C GLU A 77 4.16 -5.70 15.17
N MET A 78 4.01 -5.72 13.84
CA MET A 78 4.06 -6.93 13.02
C MET A 78 5.49 -7.25 12.57
N GLU A 79 6.48 -6.44 12.97
CA GLU A 79 7.90 -6.56 12.61
C GLU A 79 8.15 -6.77 11.10
N PRO A 80 7.57 -5.94 10.21
CA PRO A 80 7.71 -6.10 8.77
C PRO A 80 9.16 -5.96 8.31
N ASP A 81 9.60 -6.82 7.40
CA ASP A 81 10.94 -6.77 6.83
C ASP A 81 11.07 -5.62 5.81
N MET A 82 12.03 -4.73 6.04
CA MET A 82 12.26 -3.57 5.16
C MET A 82 12.68 -3.96 3.74
N GLN A 83 13.47 -5.02 3.58
CA GLN A 83 13.88 -5.52 2.27
C GLN A 83 12.68 -6.09 1.52
N GLU A 84 11.79 -6.81 2.22
CA GLU A 84 10.55 -7.34 1.62
C GLU A 84 9.62 -6.23 1.14
N LEU A 85 9.42 -5.17 1.94
CA LEU A 85 8.60 -4.02 1.54
C LEU A 85 9.18 -3.28 0.32
N ASN A 86 10.49 -3.08 0.28
CA ASN A 86 11.16 -2.46 -0.87
C ASN A 86 11.08 -3.37 -2.12
N ALA A 87 11.24 -4.69 -1.95
CA ALA A 87 11.09 -5.64 -3.05
C ALA A 87 9.66 -5.65 -3.60
N PHE A 88 8.66 -5.54 -2.72
CA PHE A 88 7.27 -5.39 -3.13
C PHE A 88 7.03 -4.08 -3.89
N GLN A 89 7.54 -2.95 -3.40
CA GLN A 89 7.43 -1.66 -4.08
C GLN A 89 7.98 -1.73 -5.52
N MET A 90 9.20 -2.26 -5.69
CA MET A 90 9.83 -2.40 -7.02
C MET A 90 8.99 -3.29 -7.94
N ARG A 91 8.55 -4.45 -7.43
CA ARG A 91 7.71 -5.39 -8.20
C ARG A 91 6.37 -4.77 -8.60
N TYR A 92 5.68 -4.13 -7.66
CA TYR A 92 4.39 -3.49 -7.90
C TYR A 92 4.50 -2.39 -8.95
N ASN A 93 5.48 -1.49 -8.80
CA ASN A 93 5.69 -0.39 -9.73
C ASN A 93 6.05 -0.90 -11.12
N ALA A 94 6.98 -1.87 -11.23
CA ALA A 94 7.34 -2.45 -12.53
C ALA A 94 6.16 -3.15 -13.22
N PHE A 95 5.27 -3.80 -12.45
CA PHE A 95 4.15 -4.56 -12.99
C PHE A 95 3.00 -3.66 -13.46
N PHE A 96 2.71 -2.57 -12.75
CA PHE A 96 1.55 -1.71 -13.03
C PHE A 96 1.89 -0.34 -13.63
N GLN A 97 3.18 -0.02 -13.77
CA GLN A 97 3.70 1.21 -14.38
C GLN A 97 4.88 0.85 -15.30
N PRO A 98 4.63 0.23 -16.47
CA PRO A 98 5.68 0.09 -17.46
C PRO A 98 6.18 1.47 -17.89
N GLU A 99 7.49 1.58 -18.15
CA GLU A 99 8.21 2.83 -18.42
C GLU A 99 7.68 3.63 -19.64
N ASP A 100 6.83 3.01 -20.46
CA ASP A 100 6.15 3.64 -21.59
C ASP A 100 4.64 3.58 -21.37
N GLY A 101 3.99 4.75 -21.35
CA GLY A 101 2.54 4.93 -21.18
C GLY A 101 1.67 4.40 -22.33
N VAL A 102 1.93 3.19 -22.82
CA VAL A 102 1.09 2.48 -23.78
C VAL A 102 0.13 1.58 -23.02
N HIS A 103 -1.06 2.10 -22.77
CA HIS A 103 -2.22 1.30 -22.39
C HIS A 103 -2.64 0.43 -23.59
N TRP A 104 -2.38 -0.87 -23.54
CA TRP A 104 -3.11 -1.81 -24.40
C TRP A 104 -4.52 -1.98 -23.83
N LEU A 105 -5.50 -1.41 -24.51
CA LEU A 105 -6.91 -1.75 -24.33
C LEU A 105 -7.10 -3.19 -24.79
N HIS A 106 -7.38 -4.10 -23.86
CA HIS A 106 -7.96 -5.41 -24.13
C HIS A 106 -9.31 -5.52 -23.44
#